data_AF-A0A1B1S6J5-F1
#
_entry.id   AF-A0A1B1S6J5-F1
#
_cell.length_a   1.000
_cell.length_b   1.000
_cell.length_c   1.000
_cell.angle_alpha   90.00
_cell.angle_beta   90.00
_cell.angle_gamma   90.00
#
_symmetry.space_group_name_H-M   'P 1'
#
loop_
_entity.id
_entity.type
_entity.pdbx_description
1 polymer ?
#
loop_
_entity_poly.entity_id
_entity_poly.type
_entity_poly.pdbx_seq_one_letter_code
_entity_poly.pdbx_strand_id
1 'polypeptide(L)'
;MHVAIRKHTVRFFAMIAMMAVTATALSAKKTDTVKPSEADCRKADYIFMEAIRQQALGNDDAYFSLVQRAHDLNPDDHAAAYYLGYDIMSIAGKDSTRFDYGYRLMKNYFDLNPSDYYSSYAYGAVNDHIGNINESLRVWNKLDSLYPAKTEVALRLANALFFTRDSAAVSRTIDVYNRIERAKGKSIPLSSRKIQSYLSTQDTVSAIAEVHSLLEASPGSIENNVFAGDVFALFSENDSALAYYNRACELDSSSGLAYYSRANFYKTTGDSVAYDREVFHALKMESLDLDTKLEIMTSYVRELYPDPAQQPRIQELFASLLEQHPHEVSVHDLYYAYLLAISDYAGAAEQVGYALDIDPSDERKWGALVSLYLQTDEFDKAVDAATRALGYHPESANLTFMRGISHGQAKHYDKAIPDFEHAIELADSGDVKFVSEVLSSEGDMYSAADDKEQAEEHYRQAIAINPDNLLALNNYAYLLAVEGRDLDKAERMSYRTIQERPDDINSLDTYAWILFKQKKYTEALVYIQQALDLVKEPAEELYSHAGDIYFWNGEHEKAVELWQQALSIAPDNELLKRKVAHKTFFFK
;
A
#
# COMPACT_ATOMS: atom_id res chain seq x y z
N MET A 1 22.66 -9.95 -39.84
CA MET A 1 23.44 -9.12 -38.89
C MET A 1 22.61 -8.03 -38.24
N HIS A 2 22.06 -7.05 -38.96
CA HIS A 2 21.32 -5.91 -38.37
C HIS A 2 20.06 -6.24 -37.53
N VAL A 3 19.40 -7.39 -37.78
CA VAL A 3 18.19 -7.79 -37.02
C VAL A 3 18.51 -8.45 -35.68
N ALA A 4 19.67 -9.12 -35.56
CA ALA A 4 20.10 -9.76 -34.31
C ALA A 4 20.66 -8.72 -33.31
N ILE A 5 21.38 -7.72 -33.82
CA ILE A 5 21.95 -6.61 -33.04
C ILE A 5 20.84 -5.78 -32.33
N ARG A 6 19.66 -5.66 -32.96
CA ARG A 6 18.53 -4.89 -32.41
C ARG A 6 17.83 -5.56 -31.21
N LYS A 7 18.00 -6.88 -31.02
CA LYS A 7 17.41 -7.62 -29.89
C LYS A 7 18.27 -7.55 -28.62
N HIS A 8 19.58 -7.37 -28.77
CA HIS A 8 20.55 -7.29 -27.67
C HIS A 8 20.37 -6.03 -26.81
N THR A 9 20.03 -4.88 -27.41
CA THR A 9 19.86 -3.60 -26.69
C THR A 9 18.58 -3.48 -25.87
N VAL A 10 17.52 -4.24 -26.20
CA VAL A 10 16.20 -4.11 -25.54
C VAL A 10 16.12 -4.86 -24.20
N ARG A 11 16.94 -5.89 -23.99
CA ARG A 11 16.90 -6.73 -22.79
C ARG A 11 17.69 -6.19 -21.58
N PHE A 12 18.52 -5.17 -21.78
CA PHE A 12 19.46 -4.68 -20.76
C PHE A 12 18.91 -3.64 -19.77
N PHE A 13 17.72 -3.09 -19.99
CA PHE A 13 17.20 -2.03 -19.10
C PHE A 13 16.85 -2.51 -17.68
N ALA A 14 17.06 -3.78 -17.33
CA ALA A 14 16.53 -4.38 -16.12
C ALA A 14 17.51 -4.59 -14.95
N MET A 15 18.85 -4.57 -15.07
CA MET A 15 19.71 -4.83 -13.90
C MET A 15 21.20 -4.60 -14.19
N ILE A 16 21.86 -3.65 -13.51
CA ILE A 16 23.23 -3.77 -12.95
C ILE A 16 23.31 -2.84 -11.72
N ALA A 17 24.08 -3.21 -10.69
CA ALA A 17 24.26 -2.50 -9.42
C ALA A 17 25.64 -1.82 -9.32
N MET A 18 25.67 -0.72 -8.57
CA MET A 18 26.81 0.20 -8.32
C MET A 18 28.03 -0.50 -7.66
N MET A 19 29.24 -0.26 -8.16
CA MET A 19 30.49 -0.47 -7.42
C MET A 19 31.58 0.55 -7.80
N ALA A 20 32.17 1.19 -6.77
CA ALA A 20 33.32 2.08 -6.89
C ALA A 20 34.63 1.29 -6.96
N VAL A 21 35.51 1.63 -7.89
CA VAL A 21 36.80 0.96 -8.09
C VAL A 21 37.93 1.78 -7.45
N THR A 22 38.60 1.20 -6.45
CA THR A 22 39.96 1.61 -6.06
C THR A 22 40.98 0.74 -6.79
N ALA A 23 41.89 1.39 -7.50
CA ALA A 23 42.93 0.73 -8.29
C ALA A 23 43.99 0.10 -7.38
N THR A 24 44.20 -1.20 -7.51
CA THR A 24 45.46 -1.86 -7.11
C THR A 24 46.02 -2.60 -8.31
N ALA A 25 47.23 -2.19 -8.70
CA ALA A 25 47.96 -2.75 -9.82
C ALA A 25 48.51 -4.13 -9.46
N LEU A 26 48.10 -5.16 -10.20
CA LEU A 26 48.77 -6.46 -10.22
C LEU A 26 49.31 -6.70 -11.64
N SER A 27 50.64 -6.89 -11.71
CA SER A 27 51.36 -7.08 -12.96
C SER A 27 50.97 -8.40 -13.62
N ALA A 28 50.33 -8.33 -14.78
CA ALA A 28 50.11 -9.50 -15.62
C ALA A 28 51.41 -9.91 -16.33
N LYS A 29 51.81 -11.17 -16.15
CA LYS A 29 52.85 -11.85 -16.94
C LYS A 29 52.50 -11.77 -18.42
N LYS A 30 53.43 -11.28 -19.26
CA LYS A 30 53.37 -11.43 -20.72
C LYS A 30 53.39 -12.92 -21.07
N THR A 31 52.25 -13.45 -21.47
CA THR A 31 52.17 -14.68 -22.29
C THR A 31 52.33 -14.28 -23.74
N ASP A 32 53.35 -14.82 -24.40
CA ASP A 32 53.55 -14.67 -25.85
C ASP A 32 52.33 -15.26 -26.58
N THR A 33 51.49 -14.39 -27.15
CA THR A 33 50.32 -14.80 -27.93
C THR A 33 50.77 -15.22 -29.33
N VAL A 34 50.71 -16.52 -29.60
CA VAL A 34 50.82 -17.06 -30.95
C VAL A 34 49.62 -16.54 -31.74
N LYS A 35 49.86 -15.85 -32.86
CA LYS A 35 48.78 -15.39 -33.75
C LYS A 35 47.94 -16.59 -34.22
N PRO A 36 46.60 -16.52 -34.15
CA PRO A 36 45.74 -17.62 -34.55
C PRO A 36 45.93 -17.98 -36.03
N SER A 37 45.82 -19.28 -36.36
CA SER A 37 45.93 -19.72 -37.74
C SER A 37 44.67 -19.34 -38.54
N GLU A 38 44.76 -19.27 -39.86
CA GLU A 38 43.61 -18.97 -40.72
C GLU A 38 42.47 -20.01 -40.55
N ALA A 39 42.82 -21.25 -40.20
CA ALA A 39 41.84 -22.29 -39.88
C ALA A 39 41.15 -22.02 -38.53
N ASP A 40 41.87 -21.52 -37.53
CA ASP A 40 41.30 -21.14 -36.24
C ASP A 40 40.37 -19.93 -36.38
N CYS A 41 40.75 -18.92 -37.18
CA CYS A 41 39.88 -17.78 -37.48
C CYS A 41 38.56 -18.20 -38.13
N ARG A 42 38.60 -19.02 -39.19
CA ARG A 42 37.38 -19.53 -39.84
C ARG A 42 36.49 -20.34 -38.89
N LYS A 43 37.12 -21.12 -38.00
CA LYS A 43 36.41 -21.93 -37.02
C LYS A 43 35.76 -21.05 -35.94
N ALA A 44 36.46 -20.00 -35.49
CA ALA A 44 35.92 -19.00 -34.59
C ALA A 44 34.69 -18.30 -35.19
N ASP A 45 34.77 -17.85 -36.46
CA ASP A 45 33.64 -17.22 -37.17
C ASP A 45 32.40 -18.12 -37.21
N TYR A 46 32.60 -19.40 -37.54
CA TYR A 46 31.50 -20.38 -37.56
C TYR A 46 30.87 -20.56 -36.18
N ILE A 47 31.70 -20.73 -35.14
CA ILE A 47 31.23 -20.92 -33.76
C ILE A 47 30.50 -19.67 -33.27
N PHE A 48 30.99 -18.48 -33.60
CA PHE A 48 30.33 -17.23 -33.25
C PHE A 48 28.96 -17.10 -33.93
N MET A 49 28.85 -17.44 -35.22
CA MET A 49 27.56 -17.45 -35.92
C MET A 49 26.56 -18.45 -35.31
N GLU A 50 27.04 -19.61 -34.88
CA GLU A 50 26.22 -20.58 -34.15
C GLU A 50 25.81 -20.03 -32.77
N ALA A 51 26.69 -19.31 -32.07
CA ALA A 51 26.35 -18.64 -30.82
C ALA A 51 25.18 -17.67 -31.01
N ILE A 52 25.25 -16.80 -32.02
CA ILE A 52 24.16 -15.86 -32.36
C ILE A 52 22.85 -16.61 -32.68
N ARG A 53 22.93 -17.79 -33.31
CA ARG A 53 21.75 -18.63 -33.56
C ARG A 53 21.16 -19.17 -32.25
N GLN A 54 21.99 -19.66 -31.33
CA GLN A 54 21.54 -20.15 -30.02
C GLN A 54 20.88 -19.04 -29.19
N GLN A 55 21.44 -17.83 -29.25
CA GLN A 55 20.84 -16.66 -28.63
C GLN A 55 19.42 -16.37 -29.17
N ALA A 56 19.25 -16.46 -30.50
CA ALA A 56 17.95 -16.25 -31.14
C ALA A 56 16.90 -17.29 -30.72
N LEU A 57 17.34 -18.47 -30.27
CA LEU A 57 16.51 -19.56 -29.75
C LEU A 57 16.27 -19.47 -28.23
N GLY A 58 16.89 -18.52 -27.53
CA GLY A 58 16.78 -18.36 -26.07
C GLY A 58 17.67 -19.31 -25.27
N ASN A 59 18.70 -19.90 -25.88
CA ASN A 59 19.63 -20.83 -25.23
C ASN A 59 20.86 -20.07 -24.71
N ASP A 60 20.71 -19.37 -23.59
CA ASP A 60 21.70 -18.41 -23.08
C ASP A 60 23.03 -19.08 -22.64
N ASP A 61 22.97 -20.25 -21.99
CA ASP A 61 24.18 -21.01 -21.58
C ASP A 61 25.02 -21.49 -22.77
N ALA A 62 24.33 -21.98 -23.81
CA ALA A 62 24.96 -22.42 -25.05
C ALA A 62 25.57 -21.24 -25.79
N TYR A 63 24.86 -20.12 -25.86
CA TYR A 63 25.36 -18.88 -26.42
C TYR A 63 26.65 -18.43 -25.71
N PHE A 64 26.64 -18.30 -24.37
CA PHE A 64 27.83 -17.86 -23.62
C PHE A 64 29.03 -18.77 -23.86
N SER A 65 28.84 -20.09 -23.80
CA SER A 65 29.90 -21.08 -24.01
C SER A 65 30.49 -20.99 -25.43
N LEU A 66 29.66 -20.76 -26.44
CA LEU A 66 30.08 -20.64 -27.84
C LEU A 66 30.79 -19.30 -28.10
N VAL A 67 30.32 -18.19 -27.53
CA VAL A 67 30.99 -16.88 -27.64
C VAL A 67 32.37 -16.94 -26.98
N GLN A 68 32.48 -17.53 -25.79
CA GLN A 68 33.78 -17.73 -25.13
C GLN A 68 34.71 -18.60 -25.97
N ARG A 69 34.20 -19.70 -26.53
CA ARG A 69 35.00 -20.58 -27.38
C ARG A 69 35.47 -19.91 -28.67
N ALA A 70 34.65 -19.05 -29.28
CA ALA A 70 35.03 -18.28 -30.45
C ALA A 70 36.17 -17.30 -30.12
N HIS A 71 36.07 -16.59 -28.99
CA HIS A 71 37.12 -15.69 -28.53
C HIS A 71 38.44 -16.41 -28.21
N ASP A 72 38.38 -17.59 -27.57
CA ASP A 72 39.58 -18.38 -27.26
C ASP A 72 40.32 -18.85 -28.52
N LEU A 73 39.58 -19.16 -29.59
CA LEU A 73 40.14 -19.60 -30.88
C LEU A 73 40.70 -18.45 -31.71
N ASN A 74 40.11 -17.27 -31.60
CA ASN A 74 40.58 -16.07 -32.27
C ASN A 74 40.50 -14.85 -31.33
N PRO A 75 41.50 -14.65 -30.45
CA PRO A 75 41.52 -13.51 -29.54
C PRO A 75 41.63 -12.16 -30.25
N ASP A 76 42.09 -12.16 -31.51
CA ASP A 76 42.19 -10.98 -32.37
C ASP A 76 40.84 -10.63 -33.04
N ASP A 77 39.82 -11.50 -32.96
CA ASP A 77 38.45 -11.13 -33.35
C ASP A 77 37.79 -10.29 -32.24
N HIS A 78 37.77 -9.00 -32.51
CA HIS A 78 37.21 -8.03 -31.57
C HIS A 78 35.68 -8.11 -31.49
N ALA A 79 34.98 -8.65 -32.50
CA ALA A 79 33.51 -8.75 -32.47
C ALA A 79 33.05 -9.79 -31.45
N ALA A 80 33.59 -11.02 -31.49
CA ALA A 80 33.33 -12.04 -30.46
C ALA A 80 33.76 -11.54 -29.06
N ALA A 81 34.88 -10.83 -28.97
CA ALA A 81 35.36 -10.23 -27.71
C ALA A 81 34.37 -9.22 -27.11
N TYR A 82 33.72 -8.39 -27.93
CA TYR A 82 32.71 -7.44 -27.45
C TYR A 82 31.52 -8.15 -26.78
N TYR A 83 30.94 -9.14 -27.45
CA TYR A 83 29.79 -9.88 -26.91
C TYR A 83 30.17 -10.65 -25.65
N LEU A 84 31.35 -11.28 -25.65
CA LEU A 84 31.89 -11.93 -24.45
C LEU A 84 32.03 -10.93 -23.29
N GLY A 85 32.59 -9.75 -23.57
CA GLY A 85 32.78 -8.71 -22.57
C GLY A 85 31.47 -8.24 -21.96
N TYR A 86 30.46 -8.02 -22.80
CA TYR A 86 29.11 -7.65 -22.39
C TYR A 86 28.46 -8.72 -21.50
N ASP A 87 28.56 -10.00 -21.88
CA ASP A 87 27.97 -11.09 -21.12
C ASP A 87 28.68 -11.28 -19.77
N ILE A 88 30.03 -11.27 -19.77
CA ILE A 88 30.85 -11.36 -18.55
C ILE A 88 30.46 -10.27 -17.55
N MET A 89 30.29 -9.03 -18.00
CA MET A 89 29.88 -7.93 -17.13
C MET A 89 28.50 -8.14 -16.51
N SER A 90 27.58 -8.77 -17.26
CA SER A 90 26.22 -9.07 -16.81
C SER A 90 26.17 -10.18 -15.76
N ILE A 91 27.09 -11.16 -15.83
CA ILE A 91 27.15 -12.30 -14.88
C ILE A 91 28.21 -12.14 -13.78
N ALA A 92 29.00 -11.06 -13.78
CA ALA A 92 30.11 -10.87 -12.85
C ALA A 92 29.67 -10.76 -11.38
N GLY A 93 28.43 -10.33 -11.11
CA GLY A 93 27.93 -10.12 -9.76
C GLY A 93 28.82 -9.15 -8.97
N LYS A 94 29.49 -9.63 -7.92
CA LYS A 94 30.43 -8.84 -7.10
C LYS A 94 31.91 -9.02 -7.49
N ASP A 95 32.21 -9.80 -8.53
CA ASP A 95 33.59 -10.05 -8.97
C ASP A 95 34.11 -8.88 -9.81
N SER A 96 34.84 -7.98 -9.16
CA SER A 96 35.41 -6.78 -9.79
C SER A 96 36.46 -7.10 -10.87
N THR A 97 37.14 -8.26 -10.78
CA THR A 97 38.17 -8.64 -11.75
C THR A 97 37.53 -9.13 -13.05
N ARG A 98 36.47 -9.94 -12.94
CA ARG A 98 35.67 -10.35 -14.10
C ARG A 98 35.01 -9.16 -14.78
N PHE A 99 34.45 -8.25 -13.99
CA PHE A 99 33.83 -7.03 -14.52
C PHE A 99 34.83 -6.18 -15.32
N ASP A 100 36.01 -5.91 -14.74
CA ASP A 100 37.08 -5.13 -15.38
C ASP A 100 37.61 -5.81 -16.65
N TYR A 101 37.70 -7.14 -16.66
CA TYR A 101 38.04 -7.89 -17.88
C TYR A 101 37.00 -7.68 -18.99
N GLY A 102 35.70 -7.88 -18.69
CA GLY A 102 34.65 -7.66 -19.68
C GLY A 102 34.59 -6.21 -20.19
N TYR A 103 34.77 -5.25 -19.28
CA TYR A 103 34.83 -3.82 -19.61
C TYR A 103 35.98 -3.50 -20.58
N ARG A 104 37.18 -4.06 -20.37
CA ARG A 104 38.31 -3.87 -21.30
C ARG A 104 38.04 -4.41 -22.69
N LEU A 105 37.36 -5.55 -22.82
CA LEU A 105 37.01 -6.12 -24.11
C LEU A 105 36.06 -5.17 -24.88
N MET A 106 35.01 -4.67 -24.22
CA MET A 106 34.10 -3.70 -24.82
C MET A 106 34.80 -2.39 -25.20
N LYS A 107 35.68 -1.88 -24.32
CA LYS A 107 36.47 -0.67 -24.59
C LYS A 107 37.36 -0.83 -25.81
N ASN A 108 38.10 -1.94 -25.90
CA ASN A 108 39.00 -2.21 -27.02
C ASN A 108 38.23 -2.30 -28.34
N TYR A 109 37.07 -2.98 -28.32
CA TYR A 109 36.20 -3.02 -29.50
C TYR A 109 35.75 -1.63 -29.95
N PHE A 110 35.33 -0.77 -29.01
CA PHE A 110 34.95 0.61 -29.32
C PHE A 110 36.12 1.42 -29.90
N ASP A 111 37.32 1.31 -29.33
CA ASP A 111 38.50 2.04 -29.81
C ASP A 111 38.87 1.69 -31.26
N LEU A 112 38.63 0.45 -31.67
CA LEU A 112 38.90 -0.04 -33.03
C LEU A 112 37.73 0.19 -33.99
N ASN A 113 36.49 0.09 -33.49
CA ASN A 113 35.27 0.13 -34.28
C ASN A 113 34.28 1.20 -33.79
N PRO A 114 34.67 2.48 -33.66
CA PRO A 114 33.80 3.51 -33.09
C PRO A 114 32.58 3.83 -33.99
N SER A 115 32.58 3.34 -35.23
CA SER A 115 31.45 3.47 -36.15
C SER A 115 30.41 2.36 -36.01
N ASP A 116 30.68 1.28 -35.27
CA ASP A 116 29.63 0.32 -34.94
C ASP A 116 28.65 0.95 -33.95
N TYR A 117 27.54 1.47 -34.48
CA TYR A 117 26.58 2.25 -33.73
C TYR A 117 26.06 1.52 -32.48
N TYR A 118 25.64 0.26 -32.62
CA TYR A 118 24.95 -0.44 -31.54
C TYR A 118 25.91 -0.85 -30.42
N SER A 119 27.06 -1.37 -30.80
CA SER A 119 28.09 -1.79 -29.85
C SER A 119 28.68 -0.61 -29.08
N SER A 120 28.93 0.48 -29.80
CA SER A 120 29.40 1.75 -29.23
C SER A 120 28.34 2.39 -28.33
N TYR A 121 27.05 2.34 -28.71
CA TYR A 121 25.96 2.87 -27.90
C TYR A 121 25.85 2.11 -26.57
N ALA A 122 25.87 0.77 -26.63
CA ALA A 122 25.87 -0.07 -25.44
C ALA A 122 27.08 0.20 -24.54
N TYR A 123 28.28 0.36 -25.11
CA TYR A 123 29.46 0.73 -24.35
C TYR A 123 29.33 2.10 -23.66
N GLY A 124 28.76 3.10 -24.35
CA GLY A 124 28.44 4.40 -23.77
C GLY A 124 27.44 4.28 -22.61
N ALA A 125 26.37 3.49 -22.78
CA ALA A 125 25.36 3.28 -21.75
C ALA A 125 25.91 2.56 -20.51
N VAL A 126 26.83 1.61 -20.68
CA VAL A 126 27.57 0.99 -19.58
C VAL A 126 28.36 2.05 -18.80
N ASN A 127 29.05 2.98 -19.50
CA ASN A 127 29.81 4.05 -18.86
C ASN A 127 28.92 5.05 -18.11
N ASP A 128 27.75 5.40 -18.65
CA ASP A 128 26.74 6.20 -17.94
C ASP A 128 26.34 5.51 -16.63
N HIS A 129 26.07 4.20 -16.69
CA HIS A 129 25.57 3.42 -15.56
C HIS A 129 26.60 3.27 -14.43
N ILE A 130 27.87 3.06 -14.76
CA ILE A 130 28.96 2.94 -13.76
C ILE A 130 29.50 4.31 -13.30
N GLY A 131 28.94 5.42 -13.79
CA GLY A 131 29.36 6.77 -13.41
C GLY A 131 30.73 7.19 -13.97
N ASN A 132 31.21 6.56 -15.05
CA ASN A 132 32.49 6.93 -15.69
C ASN A 132 32.30 8.10 -16.66
N ILE A 133 32.15 9.31 -16.12
CA ILE A 133 31.76 10.54 -16.84
C ILE A 133 32.72 10.85 -18.02
N ASN A 134 34.03 10.72 -17.82
CA ASN A 134 35.01 11.06 -18.86
C ASN A 134 34.92 10.13 -20.07
N GLU A 135 34.76 8.82 -19.83
CA GLU A 135 34.66 7.86 -20.91
C GLU A 135 33.29 7.90 -21.58
N SER A 136 32.22 8.09 -20.81
CA SER A 136 30.88 8.39 -21.34
C SER A 136 30.94 9.58 -22.31
N LEU A 137 31.56 10.69 -21.90
CA LEU A 137 31.72 11.87 -22.75
C LEU A 137 32.53 11.58 -24.03
N ARG A 138 33.59 10.77 -23.95
CA ARG A 138 34.39 10.38 -25.11
C ARG A 138 33.57 9.57 -26.11
N VAL A 139 32.82 8.58 -25.63
CA VAL A 139 31.99 7.70 -26.45
C VAL A 139 30.86 8.48 -27.10
N TRP A 140 30.11 9.26 -26.31
CA TRP A 140 28.97 10.01 -26.83
C TRP A 140 29.38 11.12 -27.79
N ASN A 141 30.51 11.82 -27.55
CA ASN A 141 31.04 12.77 -28.54
C ASN A 141 31.40 12.09 -29.86
N LYS A 142 32.03 10.91 -29.78
CA LYS A 142 32.42 10.16 -30.98
C LYS A 142 31.18 9.71 -31.76
N LEU A 143 30.20 9.13 -31.08
CA LEU A 143 28.95 8.71 -31.70
C LEU A 143 28.17 9.88 -32.28
N ASP A 144 28.13 11.02 -31.59
CA ASP A 144 27.44 12.22 -32.09
C ASP A 144 28.11 12.79 -33.34
N SER A 145 29.45 12.76 -33.41
CA SER A 145 30.19 13.17 -34.60
C SER A 145 29.94 12.28 -35.83
N LEU A 146 29.69 10.99 -35.59
CA LEU A 146 29.42 10.01 -36.65
C LEU A 146 27.94 9.97 -37.05
N TYR A 147 27.05 10.25 -36.09
CA TYR A 147 25.61 10.11 -36.23
C TYR A 147 24.84 11.35 -35.74
N PRO A 148 25.13 12.56 -36.27
CA PRO A 148 24.59 13.81 -35.74
C PRO A 148 23.05 13.94 -35.85
N ALA A 149 22.42 13.16 -36.72
CA ALA A 149 20.96 13.11 -36.86
C ALA A 149 20.26 12.23 -35.79
N LYS A 150 21.02 11.41 -35.04
CA LYS A 150 20.47 10.52 -34.01
C LYS A 150 20.25 11.28 -32.71
N THR A 151 19.06 11.85 -32.54
CA THR A 151 18.72 12.64 -31.34
C THR A 151 18.87 11.89 -30.02
N GLU A 152 18.77 10.55 -30.02
CA GLU A 152 19.00 9.72 -28.83
C GLU A 152 20.47 9.75 -28.37
N VAL A 153 21.41 9.81 -29.31
CA VAL A 153 22.85 9.98 -29.04
C VAL A 153 23.12 11.39 -28.55
N ALA A 154 22.52 12.39 -29.23
CA ALA A 154 22.63 13.78 -28.83
C ALA A 154 22.16 14.00 -27.37
N LEU A 155 21.05 13.37 -26.96
CA LEU A 155 20.55 13.45 -25.58
C LEU A 155 21.53 12.82 -24.58
N ARG A 156 22.15 11.68 -24.93
CA ARG A 156 23.17 11.03 -24.10
C ARG A 156 24.42 11.92 -23.95
N LEU A 157 24.87 12.54 -25.04
CA LEU A 157 25.98 13.49 -25.02
C LEU A 157 25.67 14.69 -24.13
N ALA A 158 24.47 15.29 -24.26
CA ALA A 158 24.05 16.42 -23.43
C ALA A 158 24.04 16.06 -21.94
N ASN A 159 23.54 14.87 -21.58
CA ASN A 159 23.57 14.39 -20.20
C ASN A 159 25.01 14.22 -19.70
N ALA A 160 25.90 13.60 -20.49
CA ALA A 160 27.30 13.42 -20.12
C ALA A 160 28.02 14.76 -19.93
N LEU A 161 27.78 15.74 -20.81
CA LEU A 161 28.30 17.10 -20.70
C LEU A 161 27.81 17.80 -19.42
N PHE A 162 26.52 17.69 -19.11
CA PHE A 162 25.95 18.28 -17.89
C PHE A 162 26.65 17.80 -16.61
N PHE A 163 27.01 16.51 -16.52
CA PHE A 163 27.68 15.96 -15.34
C PHE A 163 29.16 16.33 -15.20
N THR A 164 29.79 16.91 -16.23
CA THR A 164 31.21 17.34 -16.14
C THR A 164 31.44 18.55 -15.23
N ARG A 165 30.38 19.32 -14.91
CA ARG A 165 30.41 20.53 -14.05
C ARG A 165 31.40 21.63 -14.52
N ASP A 166 31.73 21.64 -15.80
CA ASP A 166 32.52 22.70 -16.44
C ASP A 166 31.57 23.77 -17.05
N SER A 167 31.80 25.05 -16.77
CA SER A 167 31.02 26.15 -17.34
C SER A 167 31.03 26.14 -18.88
N ALA A 168 32.13 25.72 -19.52
CA ALA A 168 32.20 25.55 -20.97
C ALA A 168 31.43 24.32 -21.47
N ALA A 169 31.10 23.36 -20.60
CA ALA A 169 30.24 22.23 -20.94
C ALA A 169 28.75 22.58 -20.92
N VAL A 170 28.33 23.60 -20.16
CA VAL A 170 26.94 24.09 -20.17
C VAL A 170 26.58 24.69 -21.52
N SER A 171 27.43 25.56 -22.08
CA SER A 171 27.23 26.09 -23.44
C SER A 171 27.08 24.98 -24.48
N ARG A 172 27.96 23.97 -24.42
CA ARG A 172 27.92 22.81 -25.33
C ARG A 172 26.65 21.97 -25.13
N THR A 173 26.21 21.79 -23.89
CA THR A 173 24.95 21.12 -23.56
C THR A 173 23.76 21.84 -24.21
N ILE A 174 23.71 23.17 -24.09
CA ILE A 174 22.67 24.01 -24.70
C ILE A 174 22.71 23.93 -26.23
N ASP A 175 23.89 23.93 -26.86
CA ASP A 175 24.01 23.78 -28.32
C ASP A 175 23.44 22.44 -28.80
N VAL A 176 23.71 21.36 -28.06
CA VAL A 176 23.17 20.03 -28.35
C VAL A 176 21.64 20.02 -28.21
N TYR A 177 21.09 20.63 -27.15
CA TYR A 177 19.64 20.76 -26.98
C TYR A 177 19.00 21.61 -28.08
N ASN A 178 19.62 22.72 -28.49
CA ASN A 178 19.14 23.55 -29.60
C ASN A 178 19.12 22.77 -30.93
N ARG A 179 20.09 21.89 -31.17
CA ARG A 179 20.07 21.01 -32.35
C ARG A 179 18.93 19.99 -32.26
N ILE A 180 18.69 19.40 -31.09
CA ILE A 180 17.56 18.48 -30.88
C ILE A 180 16.24 19.21 -31.10
N GLU A 181 16.11 20.44 -30.61
CA GLU A 181 14.93 21.29 -30.76
C GLU A 181 14.63 21.57 -32.24
N ARG A 182 15.64 21.93 -33.04
CA ARG A 182 15.47 22.13 -34.49
C ARG A 182 14.96 20.87 -35.21
N ALA A 183 15.32 19.69 -34.71
CA ALA A 183 14.95 18.42 -35.32
C ALA A 183 13.57 17.90 -34.88
N LYS A 184 13.17 18.17 -33.63
CA LYS A 184 11.96 17.59 -33.01
C LYS A 184 10.88 18.60 -32.65
N GLY A 185 11.18 19.89 -32.75
CA GLY A 185 10.36 20.95 -32.20
C GLY A 185 10.65 21.22 -30.72
N LYS A 186 10.14 22.35 -30.25
CA LYS A 186 10.22 22.74 -28.84
C LYS A 186 9.19 21.95 -28.02
N SER A 187 9.56 21.57 -26.81
CA SER A 187 8.70 20.78 -25.92
C SER A 187 9.11 20.99 -24.46
N ILE A 188 8.17 20.81 -23.53
CA ILE A 188 8.43 20.91 -22.09
C ILE A 188 9.65 20.08 -21.68
N PRO A 189 9.77 18.77 -22.01
CA PRO A 189 10.92 17.97 -21.54
C PRO A 189 12.29 18.51 -22.00
N LEU A 190 12.36 19.15 -23.16
CA LEU A 190 13.59 19.73 -23.67
C LEU A 190 13.88 21.09 -23.02
N SER A 191 12.86 21.94 -22.90
CA SER A 191 12.96 23.23 -22.22
C SER A 191 13.31 23.06 -20.73
N SER A 192 12.74 22.08 -20.02
CA SER A 192 13.10 21.76 -18.63
C SER A 192 14.58 21.40 -18.50
N ARG A 193 15.15 20.63 -19.44
CA ARG A 193 16.58 20.27 -19.43
C ARG A 193 17.49 21.48 -19.67
N LYS A 194 17.09 22.38 -20.56
CA LYS A 194 17.80 23.66 -20.79
C LYS A 194 17.74 24.55 -19.55
N ILE A 195 16.55 24.74 -18.96
CA ILE A 195 16.36 25.49 -17.72
C ILE A 195 17.24 24.92 -16.61
N GLN A 196 17.23 23.61 -16.39
CA GLN A 196 18.10 22.97 -15.40
C GLN A 196 19.60 23.23 -15.68
N SER A 197 20.01 23.24 -16.95
CA SER A 197 21.38 23.56 -17.35
C SER A 197 21.73 25.02 -17.03
N TYR A 198 20.84 25.97 -17.31
CA TYR A 198 21.03 27.38 -16.96
C TYR A 198 21.09 27.60 -15.44
N LEU A 199 20.23 26.90 -14.67
CA LEU A 199 20.22 26.99 -13.21
C LEU A 199 21.49 26.41 -12.56
N SER A 200 22.12 25.41 -13.19
CA SER A 200 23.41 24.91 -12.71
C SER A 200 24.52 25.98 -12.73
N THR A 201 24.37 27.01 -13.56
CA THR A 201 25.27 28.17 -13.66
C THR A 201 24.68 29.45 -13.07
N GLN A 202 23.56 29.36 -12.36
CA GLN A 202 22.82 30.52 -11.81
C GLN A 202 22.38 31.54 -12.87
N ASP A 203 22.20 31.11 -14.13
CA ASP A 203 21.74 31.95 -15.22
C ASP A 203 20.21 31.99 -15.28
N THR A 204 19.61 32.72 -14.34
CA THR A 204 18.15 32.89 -14.26
C THR A 204 17.57 33.59 -15.48
N VAL A 205 18.34 34.48 -16.12
CA VAL A 205 17.89 35.25 -17.29
C VAL A 205 17.65 34.32 -18.47
N SER A 206 18.59 33.43 -18.78
CA SER A 206 18.40 32.44 -19.85
C SER A 206 17.34 31.40 -19.53
N ALA A 207 17.19 31.02 -18.26
CA ALA A 207 16.11 30.14 -17.82
C ALA A 207 14.72 30.74 -18.11
N ILE A 208 14.51 32.00 -17.72
CA ILE A 208 13.25 32.73 -17.97
C ILE A 208 13.03 32.93 -19.47
N ALA A 209 14.07 33.26 -20.23
CA ALA A 209 13.97 33.40 -21.68
C ALA A 209 13.54 32.10 -22.38
N GLU A 210 14.01 30.94 -21.91
CA GLU A 210 13.58 29.64 -22.45
C GLU A 210 12.10 29.35 -22.15
N VAL A 211 11.57 29.74 -20.98
CA VAL A 211 10.13 29.65 -20.67
C VAL A 211 9.31 30.49 -21.65
N HIS A 212 9.69 31.75 -21.87
CA HIS A 212 9.00 32.60 -22.83
C HIS A 212 9.06 32.04 -24.26
N SER A 213 10.21 31.52 -24.67
CA SER A 213 10.37 30.87 -25.97
C SER A 213 9.47 29.63 -26.13
N LEU A 214 9.24 28.88 -25.05
CA LEU A 214 8.29 27.75 -25.02
C LEU A 214 6.83 28.21 -25.18
N LEU A 215 6.45 29.29 -24.50
CA LEU A 215 5.13 29.88 -24.62
C LEU A 215 4.88 30.46 -26.02
N GLU A 216 5.85 31.15 -26.61
CA GLU A 216 5.74 31.69 -27.98
C GLU A 216 5.53 30.60 -29.03
N ALA A 217 6.14 29.42 -28.84
CA ALA A 217 5.99 28.29 -29.76
C ALA A 217 4.56 27.71 -29.74
N SER A 218 3.90 27.73 -28.58
CA SER A 218 2.51 27.28 -28.43
C SER A 218 1.73 28.14 -27.42
N PRO A 219 1.27 29.35 -27.82
CA PRO A 219 0.67 30.31 -26.88
C PRO A 219 -0.66 29.87 -26.25
N GLY A 220 -1.34 28.92 -26.89
CA GLY A 220 -2.61 28.34 -26.42
C GLY A 220 -2.46 27.02 -25.67
N SER A 221 -1.24 26.54 -25.38
CA SER A 221 -1.05 25.31 -24.61
C SER A 221 -1.26 25.58 -23.12
N ILE A 222 -2.17 24.83 -22.52
CA ILE A 222 -2.47 24.87 -21.08
C ILE A 222 -1.25 24.38 -20.31
N GLU A 223 -0.66 23.27 -20.75
CA GLU A 223 0.51 22.63 -20.13
C GLU A 223 1.73 23.55 -20.13
N ASN A 224 1.95 24.31 -21.21
CA ASN A 224 3.04 25.29 -21.26
C ASN A 224 2.81 26.45 -20.28
N ASN A 225 1.56 26.90 -20.11
CA ASN A 225 1.24 27.96 -19.14
C ASN A 225 1.37 27.44 -17.70
N VAL A 226 0.91 26.22 -17.41
CA VAL A 226 1.13 25.56 -16.11
C VAL A 226 2.63 25.43 -15.83
N PHE A 227 3.40 24.89 -16.77
CA PHE A 227 4.85 24.76 -16.63
C PHE A 227 5.55 26.11 -16.41
N ALA A 228 5.12 27.16 -17.11
CA ALA A 228 5.63 28.51 -16.88
C ALA A 228 5.32 28.98 -15.45
N GLY A 229 4.08 28.80 -15.00
CA GLY A 229 3.66 29.08 -13.62
C GLY A 229 4.56 28.39 -12.58
N ASP A 230 4.81 27.08 -12.77
CA ASP A 230 5.66 26.29 -11.88
C ASP A 230 7.10 26.82 -11.82
N VAL A 231 7.67 27.18 -12.97
CA VAL A 231 9.03 27.73 -13.06
C VAL A 231 9.13 29.12 -12.43
N PHE A 232 8.15 30.00 -12.62
CA PHE A 232 8.15 31.31 -11.97
C PHE A 232 7.92 31.20 -10.45
N ALA A 233 7.10 30.25 -10.00
CA ALA A 233 6.91 29.98 -8.58
C ALA A 233 8.21 29.49 -7.92
N LEU A 234 9.01 28.67 -8.63
CA LEU A 234 10.33 28.25 -8.16
C LEU A 234 11.29 29.44 -7.93
N PHE A 235 11.15 30.52 -8.70
CA PHE A 235 11.92 31.75 -8.53
C PHE A 235 11.32 32.73 -7.51
N SER A 236 10.24 32.34 -6.82
CA SER A 236 9.46 33.22 -5.94
C SER A 236 8.85 34.44 -6.66
N GLU A 237 8.71 34.37 -7.99
CA GLU A 237 8.06 35.40 -8.81
C GLU A 237 6.53 35.17 -8.82
N ASN A 238 5.93 35.33 -7.64
CA ASN A 238 4.55 34.93 -7.36
C ASN A 238 3.50 35.59 -8.27
N ASP A 239 3.67 36.87 -8.60
CA ASP A 239 2.75 37.59 -9.50
C ASP A 239 2.78 37.00 -10.92
N SER A 240 3.98 36.69 -11.41
CA SER A 240 4.17 36.07 -12.73
C SER A 240 3.62 34.64 -12.72
N ALA A 241 3.93 33.87 -11.69
CA ALA A 241 3.43 32.50 -11.54
C ALA A 241 1.90 32.45 -11.60
N LEU A 242 1.24 33.29 -10.79
CA LEU A 242 -0.21 33.39 -10.74
C LEU A 242 -0.81 33.84 -12.08
N ALA A 243 -0.16 34.76 -12.80
CA ALA A 243 -0.61 35.19 -14.12
C ALA A 243 -0.68 34.03 -15.12
N TYR A 244 0.32 33.14 -15.12
CA TYR A 244 0.34 31.98 -16.02
C TYR A 244 -0.66 30.89 -15.60
N TYR A 245 -0.84 30.63 -14.30
CA TYR A 245 -1.89 29.72 -13.85
C TYR A 245 -3.30 30.24 -14.20
N ASN A 246 -3.53 31.54 -14.03
CA ASN A 246 -4.78 32.18 -14.46
C ASN A 246 -4.97 32.03 -15.96
N ARG A 247 -3.91 32.25 -16.75
CA ARG A 247 -3.97 32.08 -18.20
C ARG A 247 -4.30 30.64 -18.61
N ALA A 248 -3.73 29.65 -17.93
CA ALA A 248 -4.03 28.24 -18.15
C ALA A 248 -5.53 27.95 -17.91
N CYS A 249 -6.10 28.47 -16.82
CA CYS A 249 -7.53 28.32 -16.49
C CYS A 249 -8.45 29.08 -17.47
N GLU A 250 -8.01 30.23 -18.00
CA GLU A 250 -8.76 31.00 -19.00
C GLU A 250 -8.78 30.32 -20.37
N LEU A 251 -7.70 29.64 -20.74
CA LEU A 251 -7.60 28.90 -22.01
C LEU A 251 -8.54 27.71 -22.03
N ASP A 252 -8.69 27.04 -20.88
CA ASP A 252 -9.63 25.93 -20.70
C ASP A 252 -10.14 25.87 -19.27
N SER A 253 -11.39 26.30 -19.08
CA SER A 253 -12.08 26.26 -17.79
C SER A 253 -12.46 24.85 -17.34
N SER A 254 -12.24 23.83 -18.17
CA SER A 254 -12.45 22.42 -17.81
C SER A 254 -11.15 21.69 -17.42
N SER A 255 -10.00 22.37 -17.47
CA SER A 255 -8.69 21.76 -17.21
C SER A 255 -8.43 21.57 -15.71
N GLY A 256 -8.72 20.37 -15.20
CA GLY A 256 -8.42 20.00 -13.81
C GLY A 256 -6.93 20.14 -13.46
N LEU A 257 -6.02 19.93 -14.42
CA LEU A 257 -4.57 20.15 -14.24
C LEU A 257 -4.26 21.61 -13.90
N ALA A 258 -4.86 22.57 -14.62
CA ALA A 258 -4.62 24.00 -14.39
C ALA A 258 -5.10 24.44 -13.00
N TYR A 259 -6.31 24.01 -12.61
CA TYR A 259 -6.84 24.26 -11.26
C TYR A 259 -5.97 23.62 -10.19
N TYR A 260 -5.51 22.38 -10.40
CA TYR A 260 -4.67 21.69 -9.43
C TYR A 260 -3.30 22.36 -9.24
N SER A 261 -2.62 22.75 -10.32
CA SER A 261 -1.34 23.48 -10.23
C SER A 261 -1.51 24.83 -9.53
N ARG A 262 -2.62 25.55 -9.80
CA ARG A 262 -2.94 26.80 -9.10
C ARG A 262 -3.26 26.57 -7.63
N ALA A 263 -3.92 25.47 -7.28
CA ALA A 263 -4.13 25.07 -5.89
C ALA A 263 -2.79 24.88 -5.17
N ASN A 264 -1.87 24.11 -5.76
CA ASN A 264 -0.55 23.89 -5.19
C ASN A 264 0.22 25.20 -4.99
N PHE A 265 0.12 26.15 -5.91
CA PHE A 265 0.67 27.50 -5.73
C PHE A 265 0.09 28.20 -4.49
N TYR A 266 -1.24 28.21 -4.31
CA TYR A 266 -1.87 28.80 -3.12
C TYR A 266 -1.47 28.10 -1.82
N LYS A 267 -1.31 26.76 -1.85
CA LYS A 267 -0.79 26.00 -0.71
C LYS A 267 0.61 26.45 -0.31
N THR A 268 1.50 26.63 -1.28
CA THR A 268 2.89 27.07 -1.02
C THR A 268 2.99 28.53 -0.55
N THR A 269 2.07 29.38 -0.97
CA THR A 269 2.03 30.80 -0.59
C THR A 269 1.24 31.07 0.70
N GLY A 270 0.57 30.03 1.25
CA GLY A 270 -0.17 30.11 2.51
C GLY A 270 -1.59 30.66 2.39
N ASP A 271 -2.14 30.75 1.18
CA ASP A 271 -3.54 31.13 0.96
C ASP A 271 -4.44 29.88 1.01
N SER A 272 -4.80 29.46 2.22
CA SER A 272 -5.64 28.28 2.43
C SER A 272 -7.02 28.42 1.79
N VAL A 273 -7.60 29.62 1.74
CA VAL A 273 -8.94 29.85 1.18
C VAL A 273 -8.93 29.66 -0.34
N ALA A 274 -7.90 30.18 -1.01
CA ALA A 274 -7.76 29.99 -2.44
C ALA A 274 -7.38 28.54 -2.78
N TYR A 275 -6.45 27.93 -2.04
CA TYR A 275 -6.12 26.50 -2.18
C TYR A 275 -7.38 25.63 -2.14
N ASP A 276 -8.19 25.83 -1.11
CA ASP A 276 -9.45 25.15 -0.87
C ASP A 276 -10.43 25.24 -2.04
N ARG A 277 -10.59 26.44 -2.59
CA ARG A 277 -11.46 26.66 -3.76
C ARG A 277 -10.94 25.92 -4.99
N GLU A 278 -9.64 25.98 -5.24
CA GLU A 278 -9.01 25.40 -6.42
C GLU A 278 -8.98 23.86 -6.38
N VAL A 279 -8.69 23.24 -5.23
CA VAL A 279 -8.78 21.78 -5.05
C VAL A 279 -10.18 21.28 -5.39
N PHE A 280 -11.19 21.98 -4.87
CA PHE A 280 -12.59 21.63 -5.12
C PHE A 280 -12.95 21.73 -6.61
N HIS A 281 -12.50 22.78 -7.29
CA HIS A 281 -12.68 22.87 -8.75
C HIS A 281 -11.96 21.73 -9.48
N ALA A 282 -10.71 21.44 -9.14
CA ALA A 282 -9.91 20.40 -9.80
C ALA A 282 -10.56 19.01 -9.70
N LEU A 283 -11.06 18.63 -8.51
CA LEU A 283 -11.70 17.33 -8.28
C LEU A 283 -13.03 17.16 -9.05
N LYS A 284 -13.71 18.26 -9.38
CA LYS A 284 -14.95 18.26 -10.19
C LYS A 284 -14.71 18.14 -11.69
N MET A 285 -13.47 18.31 -12.16
CA MET A 285 -13.17 18.29 -13.59
C MET A 285 -12.96 16.85 -14.10
N GLU A 286 -13.70 16.46 -15.14
CA GLU A 286 -13.52 15.17 -15.82
C GLU A 286 -12.13 15.02 -16.46
N SER A 287 -11.47 16.12 -16.82
CA SER A 287 -10.17 16.09 -17.48
C SER A 287 -9.02 15.62 -16.59
N LEU A 288 -9.22 15.58 -15.28
CA LEU A 288 -8.22 15.11 -14.32
C LEU A 288 -8.41 13.60 -14.13
N ASP A 289 -7.33 12.83 -14.28
CA ASP A 289 -7.39 11.38 -14.12
C ASP A 289 -7.73 10.98 -12.69
N LEU A 290 -8.34 9.80 -12.56
CA LEU A 290 -8.84 9.29 -11.29
C LEU A 290 -7.72 9.10 -10.26
N ASP A 291 -6.55 8.60 -10.68
CA ASP A 291 -5.42 8.37 -9.78
C ASP A 291 -5.00 9.69 -9.12
N THR A 292 -4.84 10.75 -9.92
CA THR A 292 -4.54 12.09 -9.41
C THR A 292 -5.66 12.62 -8.51
N LYS A 293 -6.94 12.41 -8.86
CA LYS A 293 -8.07 12.80 -7.99
C LYS A 293 -8.02 12.09 -6.63
N LEU A 294 -7.73 10.79 -6.60
CA LEU A 294 -7.63 10.01 -5.38
C LEU A 294 -6.47 10.46 -4.50
N GLU A 295 -5.31 10.78 -5.10
CA GLU A 295 -4.16 11.34 -4.38
C GLU A 295 -4.51 12.68 -3.73
N ILE A 296 -5.12 13.59 -4.49
CA ILE A 296 -5.57 14.89 -4.00
C ILE A 296 -6.59 14.69 -2.87
N MET A 297 -7.62 13.88 -3.11
CA MET A 297 -8.69 13.61 -2.14
C MET A 297 -8.11 13.03 -0.84
N THR A 298 -7.19 12.07 -0.94
CA THR A 298 -6.53 11.47 0.24
C THR A 298 -5.76 12.51 1.05
N SER A 299 -4.96 13.34 0.39
CA SER A 299 -4.22 14.41 1.09
C SER A 299 -5.17 15.43 1.72
N TYR A 300 -6.25 15.78 1.02
CA TYR A 300 -7.17 16.83 1.42
C TYR A 300 -8.07 16.39 2.58
N VAL A 301 -8.61 15.18 2.52
CA VAL A 301 -9.37 14.57 3.63
C VAL A 301 -8.50 14.47 4.88
N ARG A 302 -7.23 14.06 4.76
CA ARG A 302 -6.33 14.00 5.92
C ARG A 302 -6.15 15.36 6.61
N GLU A 303 -6.11 16.43 5.84
CA GLU A 303 -5.97 17.80 6.35
C GLU A 303 -7.26 18.30 7.02
N LEU A 304 -8.42 18.00 6.44
CA LEU A 304 -9.72 18.46 6.93
C LEU A 304 -10.34 17.59 8.03
N TYR A 305 -10.02 16.30 8.06
CA TYR A 305 -10.61 15.30 8.98
C TYR A 305 -10.58 15.71 10.46
N PRO A 306 -9.51 16.33 11.00
CA PRO A 306 -9.47 16.72 12.41
C PRO A 306 -10.51 17.78 12.82
N ASP A 307 -11.10 18.51 11.86
CA ASP A 307 -12.13 19.52 12.12
C ASP A 307 -13.52 18.98 11.73
N PRO A 308 -14.39 18.64 12.72
CA PRO A 308 -15.74 18.16 12.45
C PRO A 308 -16.60 19.12 11.61
N ALA A 309 -16.31 20.43 11.64
CA ALA A 309 -17.03 21.40 10.82
C ALA A 309 -16.82 21.20 9.31
N GLN A 310 -15.76 20.48 8.91
CA GLN A 310 -15.44 20.20 7.51
C GLN A 310 -16.07 18.90 6.98
N GLN A 311 -16.74 18.11 7.83
CA GLN A 311 -17.34 16.84 7.39
C GLN A 311 -18.33 16.99 6.21
N PRO A 312 -19.27 17.96 6.20
CA PRO A 312 -20.20 18.12 5.07
C PRO A 312 -19.46 18.38 3.74
N ARG A 313 -18.32 19.06 3.81
CA ARG A 313 -17.49 19.37 2.66
C ARG A 313 -16.76 18.13 2.13
N ILE A 314 -16.22 17.31 3.02
CA ILE A 314 -15.60 16.03 2.64
C ILE A 314 -16.64 15.13 1.97
N GLN A 315 -17.86 15.07 2.52
CA GLN A 315 -18.96 14.31 1.95
C GLN A 315 -19.38 14.83 0.57
N GLU A 316 -19.43 16.15 0.35
CA GLU A 316 -19.72 16.71 -0.98
C GLU A 316 -18.66 16.32 -2.03
N LEU A 317 -17.38 16.30 -1.63
CA LEU A 317 -16.30 15.86 -2.51
C LEU A 317 -16.42 14.38 -2.88
N PHE A 318 -16.73 13.51 -1.91
CA PHE A 318 -17.01 12.10 -2.18
C PHE A 318 -18.22 11.92 -3.10
N ALA A 319 -19.31 12.67 -2.86
CA ALA A 319 -20.50 12.64 -3.71
C ALA A 319 -20.16 13.01 -5.17
N SER A 320 -19.35 14.06 -5.37
CA SER A 320 -18.92 14.45 -6.71
C SER A 320 -17.99 13.43 -7.38
N LEU A 321 -17.13 12.77 -6.60
CA LEU A 321 -16.25 11.73 -7.12
C LEU A 321 -17.04 10.48 -7.52
N LEU A 322 -18.02 10.08 -6.71
CA LEU A 322 -18.95 8.98 -7.01
C LEU A 322 -19.86 9.27 -8.19
N GLU A 323 -20.29 10.52 -8.40
CA GLU A 323 -21.08 10.90 -9.58
C GLU A 323 -20.27 10.72 -10.89
N GLN A 324 -18.98 11.06 -10.85
CA GLN A 324 -18.08 10.91 -12.00
C GLN A 324 -17.60 9.46 -12.19
N HIS A 325 -17.45 8.71 -11.10
CA HIS A 325 -16.81 7.39 -11.08
C HIS A 325 -17.63 6.37 -10.27
N PRO A 326 -18.91 6.10 -10.61
CA PRO A 326 -19.81 5.28 -9.79
C PRO A 326 -19.49 3.77 -9.83
N HIS A 327 -18.59 3.33 -10.70
CA HIS A 327 -18.21 1.93 -10.86
C HIS A 327 -16.73 1.67 -10.54
N GLU A 328 -16.08 2.62 -9.87
CA GLU A 328 -14.68 2.52 -9.49
C GLU A 328 -14.55 2.07 -8.03
N VAL A 329 -14.05 0.85 -7.84
CA VAL A 329 -13.88 0.24 -6.52
C VAL A 329 -13.01 1.11 -5.60
N SER A 330 -11.98 1.75 -6.15
CA SER A 330 -11.05 2.61 -5.40
C SER A 330 -11.72 3.85 -4.78
N VAL A 331 -12.78 4.37 -5.41
CA VAL A 331 -13.55 5.51 -4.88
C VAL A 331 -14.38 5.07 -3.69
N HIS A 332 -15.09 3.94 -3.82
CA HIS A 332 -15.85 3.36 -2.71
C HIS A 332 -14.95 2.96 -1.55
N ASP A 333 -13.78 2.37 -1.81
CA ASP A 333 -12.81 1.98 -0.78
C ASP A 333 -12.30 3.20 0.00
N LEU A 334 -11.99 4.30 -0.68
CA LEU A 334 -11.56 5.54 -0.03
C LEU A 334 -12.68 6.14 0.84
N TYR A 335 -13.92 6.12 0.34
CA TYR A 335 -15.04 6.66 1.10
C TYR A 335 -15.41 5.78 2.31
N TYR A 336 -15.41 4.46 2.13
CA TYR A 336 -15.53 3.47 3.19
C TYR A 336 -14.52 3.73 4.32
N ALA A 337 -13.24 3.94 3.99
CA ALA A 337 -12.20 4.22 4.98
C ALA A 337 -12.45 5.52 5.76
N TYR A 338 -12.95 6.56 5.08
CA TYR A 338 -13.34 7.81 5.73
C TYR A 338 -14.54 7.62 6.67
N LEU A 339 -15.58 6.90 6.23
CA LEU A 339 -16.79 6.65 7.01
C LEU A 339 -16.49 5.85 8.29
N LEU A 340 -15.63 4.83 8.19
CA LEU A 340 -15.09 4.13 9.36
C LEU A 340 -14.40 5.08 10.34
N ALA A 341 -13.57 6.00 9.84
CA ALA A 341 -12.80 6.92 10.68
C ALA A 341 -13.69 7.92 11.43
N ILE A 342 -14.91 8.20 10.95
CA ILE A 342 -15.90 9.02 11.64
C ILE A 342 -16.96 8.18 12.38
N SER A 343 -16.78 6.85 12.44
CA SER A 343 -17.70 5.89 13.07
C SER A 343 -19.10 5.86 12.43
N ASP A 344 -19.22 6.24 11.16
CA ASP A 344 -20.44 6.04 10.37
C ASP A 344 -20.45 4.63 9.77
N TYR A 345 -20.75 3.66 10.63
CA TYR A 345 -20.73 2.23 10.26
C TYR A 345 -21.78 1.87 9.21
N ALA A 346 -22.95 2.51 9.25
CA ALA A 346 -24.01 2.27 8.26
C ALA A 346 -23.61 2.77 6.87
N GLY A 347 -23.07 3.99 6.78
CA GLY A 347 -22.51 4.51 5.53
C GLY A 347 -21.33 3.66 5.04
N ALA A 348 -20.43 3.25 5.94
CA ALA A 348 -19.31 2.37 5.61
C ALA A 348 -19.79 1.03 5.01
N ALA A 349 -20.84 0.44 5.58
CA ALA A 349 -21.46 -0.80 5.07
C ALA A 349 -22.02 -0.61 3.66
N GLU A 350 -22.65 0.53 3.38
CA GLU A 350 -23.15 0.86 2.04
C GLU A 350 -22.01 0.92 1.02
N GLN A 351 -20.93 1.63 1.33
CA GLN A 351 -19.81 1.80 0.39
C GLN A 351 -19.05 0.51 0.12
N VAL A 352 -18.77 -0.30 1.14
CA VAL A 352 -18.14 -1.61 0.92
C VAL A 352 -19.08 -2.56 0.18
N GLY A 353 -20.40 -2.42 0.37
CA GLY A 353 -21.42 -3.14 -0.42
C GLY A 353 -21.35 -2.82 -1.91
N TYR A 354 -21.30 -1.53 -2.30
CA TYR A 354 -21.13 -1.14 -3.71
C TYR A 354 -19.80 -1.65 -4.28
N ALA A 355 -18.70 -1.55 -3.51
CA ALA A 355 -17.41 -2.09 -3.93
C ALA A 355 -17.49 -3.60 -4.25
N LEU A 356 -18.20 -4.37 -3.42
CA LEU A 356 -18.41 -5.81 -3.58
C LEU A 356 -19.38 -6.18 -4.71
N ASP A 357 -20.36 -5.32 -5.01
CA ASP A 357 -21.23 -5.49 -6.17
C ASP A 357 -20.46 -5.31 -7.50
N ILE A 358 -19.39 -4.50 -7.50
CA ILE A 358 -18.49 -4.31 -8.64
C ILE A 358 -17.44 -5.44 -8.71
N ASP A 359 -16.77 -5.73 -7.59
CA ASP A 359 -15.75 -6.78 -7.47
C ASP A 359 -15.98 -7.63 -6.22
N PRO A 360 -16.63 -8.80 -6.34
CA PRO A 360 -16.96 -9.67 -5.22
C PRO A 360 -15.78 -10.55 -4.76
N SER A 361 -14.59 -10.41 -5.36
CA SER A 361 -13.47 -11.34 -5.15
C SER A 361 -12.70 -11.14 -3.84
N ASP A 362 -12.82 -9.99 -3.15
CA ASP A 362 -12.11 -9.74 -1.89
C ASP A 362 -12.89 -10.28 -0.69
N GLU A 363 -12.48 -11.45 -0.20
CA GLU A 363 -13.01 -12.09 1.02
C GLU A 363 -12.98 -11.16 2.24
N ARG A 364 -11.95 -10.32 2.38
CA ARG A 364 -11.81 -9.43 3.55
C ARG A 364 -12.87 -8.33 3.55
N LYS A 365 -13.27 -7.86 2.37
CA LYS A 365 -14.37 -6.88 2.24
C LYS A 365 -15.71 -7.49 2.61
N TRP A 366 -15.94 -8.75 2.26
CA TRP A 366 -17.12 -9.49 2.72
C TRP A 366 -17.14 -9.61 4.25
N GLY A 367 -16.01 -9.99 4.86
CA GLY A 367 -15.88 -9.99 6.31
C GLY A 367 -16.17 -8.62 6.92
N ALA A 368 -15.59 -7.55 6.38
CA ALA A 368 -15.86 -6.19 6.84
C ALA A 368 -17.35 -5.82 6.74
N LEU A 369 -18.02 -6.15 5.64
CA LEU A 369 -19.46 -5.89 5.46
C LEU A 369 -20.30 -6.62 6.52
N VAL A 370 -20.02 -7.90 6.76
CA VAL A 370 -20.74 -8.69 7.78
C VAL A 370 -20.50 -8.10 9.17
N SER A 371 -19.25 -7.79 9.52
CA SER A 371 -18.92 -7.14 10.80
C SER A 371 -19.63 -5.81 10.99
N LEU A 372 -19.74 -4.99 9.94
CA LEU A 372 -20.45 -3.71 10.02
C LEU A 372 -21.94 -3.89 10.27
N TYR A 373 -22.59 -4.83 9.60
CA TYR A 373 -24.00 -5.13 9.87
C TYR A 373 -24.22 -5.73 11.26
N LEU A 374 -23.28 -6.51 11.78
CA LEU A 374 -23.34 -6.96 13.18
C LEU A 374 -23.19 -5.78 14.15
N GLN A 375 -22.29 -4.84 13.87
CA GLN A 375 -22.06 -3.64 14.68
C GLN A 375 -23.27 -2.69 14.71
N THR A 376 -24.08 -2.67 13.64
CA THR A 376 -25.29 -1.84 13.53
C THR A 376 -26.57 -2.58 13.89
N ASP A 377 -26.48 -3.77 14.48
CA ASP A 377 -27.59 -4.67 14.83
C ASP A 377 -28.50 -5.06 13.65
N GLU A 378 -27.99 -4.99 12.42
CA GLU A 378 -28.69 -5.35 11.19
C GLU A 378 -28.48 -6.84 10.86
N PHE A 379 -28.85 -7.72 11.79
CA PHE A 379 -28.50 -9.15 11.74
C PHE A 379 -28.99 -9.88 10.47
N ASP A 380 -30.18 -9.54 9.96
CA ASP A 380 -30.67 -10.13 8.72
C ASP A 380 -29.80 -9.75 7.50
N LYS A 381 -29.27 -8.52 7.47
CA LYS A 381 -28.33 -8.10 6.41
C LYS A 381 -26.96 -8.76 6.59
N ALA A 382 -26.50 -8.96 7.83
CA ALA A 382 -25.27 -9.70 8.11
C ALA A 382 -25.37 -11.15 7.59
N VAL A 383 -26.50 -11.82 7.83
CA VAL A 383 -26.79 -13.17 7.29
C VAL A 383 -26.79 -13.18 5.76
N ASP A 384 -27.47 -12.23 5.10
CA ASP A 384 -27.51 -12.15 3.63
C ASP A 384 -26.11 -11.90 3.05
N ALA A 385 -25.36 -10.95 3.62
CA ALA A 385 -24.00 -10.64 3.20
C ALA A 385 -23.07 -11.86 3.35
N ALA A 386 -23.10 -12.55 4.48
CA ALA A 386 -22.29 -13.76 4.68
C ALA A 386 -22.71 -14.89 3.73
N THR A 387 -24.01 -15.03 3.45
CA THR A 387 -24.53 -16.03 2.50
C THR A 387 -24.07 -15.73 1.07
N ARG A 388 -24.14 -14.47 0.64
CA ARG A 388 -23.61 -14.01 -0.66
C ARG A 388 -22.11 -14.22 -0.74
N ALA A 389 -21.37 -13.88 0.31
CA ALA A 389 -19.93 -14.07 0.39
C ALA A 389 -19.53 -15.53 0.17
N LEU A 390 -20.21 -16.47 0.83
CA LEU A 390 -19.98 -17.91 0.66
C LEU A 390 -20.37 -18.43 -0.74
N GLY A 391 -21.22 -17.71 -1.47
CA GLY A 391 -21.45 -17.99 -2.89
C GLY A 391 -20.22 -17.76 -3.77
N TYR A 392 -19.35 -16.82 -3.38
CA TYR A 392 -18.07 -16.53 -4.05
C TYR A 392 -16.88 -17.27 -3.42
N HIS A 393 -16.92 -17.49 -2.11
CA HIS A 393 -15.86 -18.06 -1.29
C HIS A 393 -16.35 -19.29 -0.50
N PRO A 394 -16.75 -20.39 -1.15
CA PRO A 394 -17.46 -21.50 -0.52
C PRO A 394 -16.63 -22.30 0.49
N GLU A 395 -15.30 -22.22 0.43
CA GLU A 395 -14.39 -22.91 1.35
C GLU A 395 -13.87 -22.01 2.48
N SER A 396 -14.42 -20.80 2.64
CA SER A 396 -14.01 -19.89 3.71
C SER A 396 -14.60 -20.31 5.06
N ALA A 397 -13.74 -20.90 5.91
CA ALA A 397 -14.08 -21.19 7.30
C ALA A 397 -14.50 -19.92 8.07
N ASN A 398 -13.80 -18.80 7.85
CA ASN A 398 -14.09 -17.54 8.53
C ASN A 398 -15.46 -16.97 8.13
N LEU A 399 -15.80 -16.92 6.84
CA LEU A 399 -17.12 -16.44 6.41
C LEU A 399 -18.25 -17.37 6.86
N THR A 400 -18.00 -18.68 6.94
CA THR A 400 -18.95 -19.66 7.49
C THR A 400 -19.19 -19.40 8.96
N PHE A 401 -18.13 -19.19 9.74
CA PHE A 401 -18.20 -18.81 11.14
C PHE A 401 -18.98 -17.49 11.33
N MET A 402 -18.69 -16.47 10.52
CA MET A 402 -19.40 -15.19 10.58
C MET A 402 -20.88 -15.30 10.23
N ARG A 403 -21.27 -16.21 9.32
CA ARG A 403 -22.69 -16.53 9.07
C ARG A 403 -23.34 -17.18 10.29
N GLY A 404 -22.63 -18.11 10.94
CA GLY A 404 -23.09 -18.73 12.19
C GLY A 404 -23.33 -17.69 13.29
N ILE A 405 -22.38 -16.76 13.51
CA ILE A 405 -22.55 -15.64 14.44
C ILE A 405 -23.76 -14.78 14.06
N SER A 406 -23.92 -14.47 12.77
CA SER A 406 -25.04 -13.65 12.28
C SER A 406 -26.39 -14.33 12.50
N HIS A 407 -26.50 -15.64 12.28
CA HIS A 407 -27.68 -16.43 12.62
C HIS A 407 -27.95 -16.44 14.12
N GLY A 408 -26.90 -16.58 14.92
CA GLY A 408 -26.97 -16.54 16.38
C GLY A 408 -27.55 -15.24 16.93
N GLN A 409 -27.03 -14.11 16.46
CA GLN A 409 -27.53 -12.77 16.83
C GLN A 409 -28.97 -12.53 16.35
N ALA A 410 -29.33 -13.08 15.18
CA ALA A 410 -30.71 -13.11 14.70
C ALA A 410 -31.61 -14.13 15.45
N LYS A 411 -31.09 -14.81 16.48
CA LYS A 411 -31.77 -15.85 17.28
C LYS A 411 -32.23 -17.08 16.49
N HIS A 412 -31.61 -17.34 15.34
CA HIS A 412 -31.79 -18.53 14.52
C HIS A 412 -30.78 -19.62 14.91
N TYR A 413 -30.84 -20.09 16.17
CA TYR A 413 -29.87 -21.03 16.73
C TYR A 413 -29.83 -22.37 15.96
N ASP A 414 -30.95 -22.79 15.40
CA ASP A 414 -31.09 -23.98 14.55
C ASP A 414 -30.23 -23.93 13.28
N LYS A 415 -29.89 -22.73 12.81
CA LYS A 415 -29.01 -22.50 11.66
C LYS A 415 -27.59 -22.15 12.06
N ALA A 416 -27.40 -21.50 13.21
CA ALA A 416 -26.08 -21.11 13.69
C ALA A 416 -25.18 -22.32 14.00
N ILE A 417 -25.74 -23.33 14.67
CA ILE A 417 -24.97 -24.53 15.09
C ILE A 417 -24.35 -25.26 13.89
N PRO A 418 -25.12 -25.64 12.83
CA PRO A 418 -24.52 -26.27 11.65
C PRO A 418 -23.44 -25.43 10.94
N ASP A 419 -23.53 -24.10 11.01
CA ASP A 419 -22.51 -23.21 10.44
C ASP A 419 -21.20 -23.28 11.25
N PHE A 420 -21.28 -23.38 12.58
CA PHE A 420 -20.09 -23.56 13.41
C PHE A 420 -19.43 -24.92 13.20
N GLU A 421 -20.23 -25.99 13.16
CA GLU A 421 -19.74 -27.34 12.82
C GLU A 421 -19.01 -27.31 11.47
N HIS A 422 -19.61 -26.70 10.45
CA HIS A 422 -19.02 -26.60 9.13
C HIS A 422 -17.77 -25.69 9.09
N ALA A 423 -17.75 -24.60 9.85
CA ALA A 423 -16.57 -23.76 9.97
C ALA A 423 -15.37 -24.52 10.57
N ILE A 424 -15.61 -25.39 11.56
CA ILE A 424 -14.59 -26.28 12.13
C ILE A 424 -14.12 -27.31 11.10
N GLU A 425 -15.01 -27.88 10.29
CA GLU A 425 -14.66 -28.80 9.20
C GLU A 425 -13.75 -28.15 8.15
N LEU A 426 -14.00 -26.88 7.83
CA LEU A 426 -13.23 -26.10 6.86
C LEU A 426 -11.93 -25.53 7.43
N ALA A 427 -11.79 -25.49 8.76
CA ALA A 427 -10.63 -24.90 9.42
C ALA A 427 -9.32 -25.64 9.06
N ASP A 428 -8.22 -24.90 8.98
CA ASP A 428 -6.90 -25.54 8.96
C ASP A 428 -6.70 -26.31 10.27
N SER A 429 -6.35 -27.59 10.16
CA SER A 429 -6.01 -28.46 11.29
C SER A 429 -4.97 -27.87 12.27
N GLY A 430 -4.14 -26.93 11.83
CA GLY A 430 -3.18 -26.21 12.66
C GLY A 430 -3.76 -25.01 13.42
N ASP A 431 -4.93 -24.50 13.04
CA ASP A 431 -5.52 -23.29 13.63
C ASP A 431 -6.40 -23.61 14.84
N VAL A 432 -5.73 -24.09 15.89
CA VAL A 432 -6.35 -24.40 17.18
C VAL A 432 -7.01 -23.19 17.84
N LYS A 433 -6.58 -21.97 17.49
CA LYS A 433 -7.16 -20.73 18.03
C LYS A 433 -8.53 -20.48 17.41
N PHE A 434 -8.61 -20.52 16.08
CA PHE A 434 -9.88 -20.38 15.37
C PHE A 434 -10.89 -21.45 15.81
N VAL A 435 -10.50 -22.73 15.84
CA VAL A 435 -11.40 -23.81 16.29
C VAL A 435 -11.91 -23.58 17.70
N SER A 436 -11.03 -23.15 18.62
CA SER A 436 -11.42 -22.79 19.98
C SER A 436 -12.38 -21.59 20.03
N GLU A 437 -12.19 -20.59 19.18
CA GLU A 437 -13.10 -19.44 19.09
C GLU A 437 -14.49 -19.87 18.60
N VAL A 438 -14.55 -20.70 17.55
CA VAL A 438 -15.81 -21.26 17.05
C VAL A 438 -16.55 -22.07 18.11
N LEU A 439 -15.85 -22.98 18.82
CA LEU A 439 -16.44 -23.76 19.92
C LEU A 439 -16.93 -22.87 21.07
N SER A 440 -16.22 -21.78 21.38
CA SER A 440 -16.69 -20.82 22.38
C SER A 440 -18.00 -20.16 21.94
N SER A 441 -18.10 -19.73 20.69
CA SER A 441 -19.30 -19.12 20.15
C SER A 441 -20.48 -20.10 20.04
N GLU A 442 -20.20 -21.37 19.76
CA GLU A 442 -21.20 -22.43 19.82
C GLU A 442 -21.71 -22.64 21.25
N GLY A 443 -20.81 -22.63 22.24
CA GLY A 443 -21.17 -22.61 23.66
C GLY A 443 -22.05 -21.42 24.04
N ASP A 444 -21.75 -20.22 23.51
CA ASP A 444 -22.55 -19.02 23.71
C ASP A 444 -23.97 -19.19 23.12
N MET A 445 -24.10 -19.83 21.95
CA MET A 445 -25.40 -20.09 21.33
C MET A 445 -26.24 -21.10 22.11
N TYR A 446 -25.63 -22.19 22.59
CA TYR A 446 -26.31 -23.13 23.47
C TYR A 446 -26.74 -22.48 24.78
N SER A 447 -25.90 -21.62 25.35
CA SER A 447 -26.23 -20.86 26.56
C SER A 447 -27.42 -19.91 26.30
N ALA A 448 -27.45 -19.23 25.16
CA ALA A 448 -28.55 -18.35 24.77
C ALA A 448 -29.86 -19.13 24.49
N ALA A 449 -29.75 -20.38 24.05
CA ALA A 449 -30.87 -21.32 23.88
C ALA A 449 -31.31 -22.01 25.19
N ASP A 450 -30.72 -21.66 26.34
CA ASP A 450 -30.93 -22.27 27.67
C ASP A 450 -30.53 -23.76 27.76
N ASP A 451 -29.70 -24.25 26.82
CA ASP A 451 -29.08 -25.59 26.86
C ASP A 451 -27.70 -25.51 27.55
N LYS A 452 -27.75 -25.47 28.87
CA LYS A 452 -26.56 -25.29 29.72
C LYS A 452 -25.59 -26.47 29.67
N GLU A 453 -26.09 -27.67 29.41
CA GLU A 453 -25.26 -28.88 29.32
C GLU A 453 -24.37 -28.82 28.08
N GLN A 454 -24.95 -28.47 26.93
CA GLN A 454 -24.18 -28.28 25.70
C GLN A 454 -23.26 -27.06 25.79
N ALA A 455 -23.71 -25.95 26.39
CA ALA A 455 -22.85 -24.79 26.60
C ALA A 455 -21.59 -25.14 27.41
N GLU A 456 -21.77 -25.83 28.55
CA GLU A 456 -20.64 -26.28 29.39
C GLU A 456 -19.67 -27.20 28.63
N GLU A 457 -20.18 -28.13 27.83
CA GLU A 457 -19.33 -29.03 27.04
C GLU A 457 -18.49 -28.27 26.01
N HIS A 458 -19.09 -27.36 25.23
CA HIS A 458 -18.36 -26.63 24.19
C HIS A 458 -17.34 -25.65 24.76
N TYR A 459 -17.65 -24.95 25.87
CA TYR A 459 -16.64 -24.15 26.55
C TYR A 459 -15.48 -25.00 27.06
N ARG A 460 -15.75 -26.19 27.60
CA ARG A 460 -14.70 -27.11 28.06
C ARG A 460 -13.83 -27.56 26.89
N GLN A 461 -14.41 -27.87 25.74
CA GLN A 461 -13.67 -28.25 24.55
C GLN A 461 -12.79 -27.09 24.03
N ALA A 462 -13.36 -25.88 23.96
CA ALA A 462 -12.62 -24.67 23.58
C ALA A 462 -11.39 -24.46 24.48
N ILE A 463 -11.56 -24.52 25.81
CA ILE A 463 -10.47 -24.36 26.79
C ILE A 463 -9.47 -25.53 26.72
N ALA A 464 -9.92 -26.74 26.41
CA ALA A 464 -9.03 -27.90 26.30
C ALA A 464 -8.09 -27.80 25.09
N ILE A 465 -8.59 -27.27 23.97
CA ILE A 465 -7.80 -27.06 22.74
C ILE A 465 -6.93 -25.82 22.85
N ASN A 466 -7.48 -24.73 23.40
CA ASN A 466 -6.76 -23.49 23.64
C ASN A 466 -7.02 -22.99 25.08
N PRO A 467 -6.11 -23.32 26.01
CA PRO A 467 -6.22 -22.85 27.39
C PRO A 467 -6.19 -21.34 27.54
N ASP A 468 -5.74 -20.59 26.53
CA ASP A 468 -5.59 -19.14 26.55
C ASP A 468 -6.81 -18.41 25.96
N ASN A 469 -7.89 -19.15 25.61
CA ASN A 469 -9.15 -18.54 25.21
C ASN A 469 -9.83 -17.88 26.43
N LEU A 470 -9.51 -16.60 26.65
CA LEU A 470 -10.02 -15.81 27.76
C LEU A 470 -11.54 -15.62 27.70
N LEU A 471 -12.13 -15.58 26.49
CA LEU A 471 -13.58 -15.47 26.32
C LEU A 471 -14.27 -16.75 26.81
N ALA A 472 -13.83 -17.93 26.36
CA ALA A 472 -14.37 -19.21 26.83
C ALA A 472 -14.17 -19.40 28.35
N LEU A 473 -13.02 -19.00 28.88
CA LEU A 473 -12.76 -19.03 30.33
C LEU A 473 -13.76 -18.15 31.09
N ASN A 474 -14.01 -16.93 30.61
CA ASN A 474 -14.95 -16.01 31.22
C ASN A 474 -16.38 -16.56 31.16
N ASN A 475 -16.83 -16.96 29.97
CA ASN A 475 -18.21 -17.40 29.75
C ASN A 475 -18.51 -18.70 30.50
N TYR A 476 -17.55 -19.62 30.58
CA TYR A 476 -17.70 -20.82 31.39
C TYR A 476 -17.73 -20.52 32.90
N ALA A 477 -16.87 -19.61 33.36
CA ALA A 477 -16.88 -19.18 34.76
C ALA A 477 -18.21 -18.51 35.12
N TYR A 478 -18.74 -17.68 34.22
CA TYR A 478 -20.03 -17.04 34.37
C TYR A 478 -21.17 -18.05 34.44
N LEU A 479 -21.21 -19.04 33.52
CA LEU A 479 -22.22 -20.11 33.52
C LEU A 479 -22.24 -20.87 34.87
N LEU A 480 -21.06 -21.24 35.38
CA LEU A 480 -20.93 -21.91 36.68
C LEU A 480 -21.44 -21.03 37.84
N ALA A 481 -21.17 -19.73 37.79
CA ALA A 481 -21.61 -18.77 38.81
C ALA A 481 -23.13 -18.57 38.83
N VAL A 482 -23.75 -18.49 37.64
CA VAL A 482 -25.20 -18.39 37.48
C VAL A 482 -25.89 -19.62 38.07
N GLU A 483 -25.36 -20.82 37.80
CA GLU A 483 -25.86 -22.09 38.32
C GLU A 483 -25.51 -22.34 39.79
N GLY A 484 -24.62 -21.55 40.39
CA GLY A 484 -24.13 -21.75 41.75
C GLY A 484 -23.32 -23.05 41.92
N ARG A 485 -22.69 -23.54 40.84
CA ARG A 485 -21.91 -24.78 40.79
C ARG A 485 -20.41 -24.48 40.71
N ASP A 486 -19.59 -25.33 41.33
CA ASP A 486 -18.13 -25.29 41.24
C ASP A 486 -17.50 -23.89 41.33
N LEU A 487 -17.98 -23.05 42.27
CA LEU A 487 -17.59 -21.64 42.36
C LEU A 487 -16.08 -21.42 42.49
N ASP A 488 -15.36 -22.34 43.14
CA ASP A 488 -13.90 -22.28 43.24
C ASP A 488 -13.22 -22.48 41.87
N LYS A 489 -13.82 -23.28 40.98
CA LYS A 489 -13.35 -23.45 39.61
C LYS A 489 -13.65 -22.20 38.79
N ALA A 490 -14.85 -21.65 38.92
CA ALA A 490 -15.23 -20.40 38.29
C ALA A 490 -14.29 -19.26 38.68
N GLU A 491 -13.99 -19.11 39.97
CA GLU A 491 -13.07 -18.09 40.49
C GLU A 491 -11.68 -18.24 39.88
N ARG A 492 -11.12 -19.45 39.78
CA ARG A 492 -9.80 -19.66 39.15
C ARG A 492 -9.77 -19.26 37.68
N MET A 493 -10.83 -19.58 36.92
CA MET A 493 -10.92 -19.26 35.50
C MET A 493 -11.08 -17.75 35.28
N SER A 494 -12.01 -17.12 35.99
CA SER A 494 -12.27 -15.67 35.89
C SER A 494 -11.15 -14.82 36.50
N TYR A 495 -10.45 -15.30 37.53
CA TYR A 495 -9.25 -14.62 38.05
C TYR A 495 -8.18 -14.48 36.97
N ARG A 496 -8.01 -15.51 36.13
CA ARG A 496 -7.07 -15.46 35.03
C ARG A 496 -7.47 -14.44 33.96
N THR A 497 -8.76 -14.26 33.69
CA THR A 497 -9.22 -13.28 32.69
C THR A 497 -8.93 -11.85 33.15
N ILE A 498 -9.18 -11.52 34.42
CA ILE A 498 -8.85 -10.19 34.96
C ILE A 498 -7.34 -9.95 35.15
N GLN A 499 -6.52 -11.00 35.26
CA GLN A 499 -5.06 -10.84 35.28
C GLN A 499 -4.52 -10.44 33.91
N GLU A 500 -5.04 -11.04 32.84
CA GLU A 500 -4.62 -10.76 31.46
C GLU A 500 -5.30 -9.51 30.89
N ARG A 501 -6.53 -9.22 31.33
CA ARG A 501 -7.34 -8.07 30.89
C ARG A 501 -7.91 -7.33 32.10
N PRO A 502 -7.08 -6.54 32.81
CA PRO A 502 -7.50 -5.85 34.03
C PRO A 502 -8.56 -4.77 33.81
N ASP A 503 -8.68 -4.26 32.57
CA ASP A 503 -9.63 -3.19 32.21
C ASP A 503 -10.82 -3.71 31.38
N ASP A 504 -11.03 -5.03 31.30
CA ASP A 504 -12.17 -5.63 30.60
C ASP A 504 -13.40 -5.68 31.52
N ILE A 505 -14.42 -4.89 31.17
CA ILE A 505 -15.64 -4.71 31.98
C ILE A 505 -16.35 -6.05 32.23
N ASN A 506 -16.47 -6.90 31.20
CA ASN A 506 -17.17 -8.18 31.29
C ASN A 506 -16.44 -9.17 32.21
N SER A 507 -15.10 -9.20 32.15
CA SER A 507 -14.28 -10.02 33.02
C SER A 507 -14.36 -9.57 34.48
N LEU A 508 -14.33 -8.25 34.73
CA LEU A 508 -14.47 -7.67 36.07
C LEU A 508 -15.85 -7.95 36.67
N ASP A 509 -16.93 -7.78 35.89
CA ASP A 509 -18.29 -8.09 36.32
C ASP A 509 -18.46 -9.57 36.65
N THR A 510 -17.99 -10.45 35.75
CA THR A 510 -18.04 -11.91 35.95
C THR A 510 -17.31 -12.32 37.23
N TYR A 511 -16.11 -11.76 37.47
CA TYR A 511 -15.34 -12.05 38.68
C TYR A 511 -16.05 -11.55 39.94
N ALA A 512 -16.59 -10.32 39.91
CA ALA A 512 -17.36 -9.76 41.01
C ALA A 512 -18.61 -10.61 41.31
N TRP A 513 -19.30 -11.09 40.27
CA TRP A 513 -20.46 -11.96 40.41
C TRP A 513 -20.11 -13.32 41.04
N ILE A 514 -18.98 -13.92 40.66
CA ILE A 514 -18.48 -15.15 41.29
C ILE A 514 -18.22 -14.93 42.78
N LEU A 515 -17.51 -13.85 43.14
CA LEU A 515 -17.24 -13.50 44.54
C LEU A 515 -18.53 -13.27 45.32
N PHE A 516 -19.52 -12.61 44.70
CA PHE A 516 -20.85 -12.42 45.26
C PHE A 516 -21.55 -13.75 45.54
N LYS A 517 -21.52 -14.71 44.60
CA LYS A 517 -22.09 -16.06 44.76
C LYS A 517 -21.39 -16.87 45.85
N GLN A 518 -20.09 -16.64 46.05
CA GLN A 518 -19.31 -17.18 47.16
C GLN A 518 -19.56 -16.47 48.50
N LYS A 519 -20.41 -15.43 48.53
CA LYS A 519 -20.71 -14.58 49.70
C LYS A 519 -19.53 -13.73 50.17
N LYS A 520 -18.52 -13.51 49.31
CA LYS A 520 -17.39 -12.60 49.54
C LYS A 520 -17.77 -11.17 49.12
N TYR A 521 -18.82 -10.63 49.75
CA TYR A 521 -19.48 -9.40 49.28
C TYR A 521 -18.56 -8.19 49.25
N THR A 522 -17.67 -8.03 50.24
CA THR A 522 -16.74 -6.90 50.30
C THR A 522 -15.68 -6.96 49.19
N GLU A 523 -15.26 -8.15 48.79
CA GLU A 523 -14.33 -8.33 47.67
C GLU A 523 -15.05 -8.09 46.33
N ALA A 524 -16.27 -8.61 46.17
CA ALA A 524 -17.11 -8.37 45.00
C ALA A 524 -17.31 -6.87 44.74
N LEU A 525 -17.49 -6.07 45.81
CA LEU A 525 -17.66 -4.63 45.73
C LEU A 525 -16.46 -3.91 45.08
N VAL A 526 -15.23 -4.40 45.30
CA VAL A 526 -14.02 -3.80 44.74
C VAL A 526 -14.02 -3.92 43.21
N TYR A 527 -14.28 -5.11 42.70
CA TYR A 527 -14.21 -5.39 41.26
C TYR A 527 -15.40 -4.83 40.50
N ILE A 528 -16.61 -4.85 41.08
CA ILE A 528 -17.77 -4.27 40.42
C ILE A 528 -17.66 -2.74 40.31
N GLN A 529 -17.05 -2.07 41.29
CA GLN A 529 -16.79 -0.63 41.20
C GLN A 529 -15.79 -0.33 40.08
N GLN A 530 -14.74 -1.14 39.92
CA GLN A 530 -13.81 -1.00 38.78
C GLN A 530 -14.53 -1.18 37.44
N ALA A 531 -15.41 -2.18 37.33
CA ALA A 531 -16.23 -2.38 36.14
C ALA A 531 -17.07 -1.12 35.84
N LEU A 532 -17.80 -0.59 36.84
CA LEU A 532 -18.62 0.62 36.70
C LEU A 532 -17.81 1.87 36.33
N ASP A 533 -16.58 2.01 36.81
CA ASP A 533 -15.71 3.16 36.50
C ASP A 533 -15.24 3.18 35.03
N LEU A 534 -15.26 2.02 34.36
CA LEU A 534 -14.85 1.85 32.97
C LEU A 534 -16.01 1.92 31.96
N VAL A 535 -17.26 1.87 32.44
CA VAL A 535 -18.46 1.87 31.61
C VAL A 535 -18.56 3.13 30.76
N LYS A 536 -18.67 2.94 29.44
CA LYS A 536 -18.97 4.02 28.48
C LYS A 536 -20.41 4.00 28.00
N GLU A 537 -21.03 2.82 27.99
CA GLU A 537 -22.39 2.59 27.50
C GLU A 537 -23.23 1.84 28.55
N PRO A 538 -24.52 2.17 28.71
CA PRO A 538 -25.37 1.51 29.70
C PRO A 538 -25.48 -0.01 29.47
N ALA A 539 -25.25 -0.81 30.51
CA ALA A 539 -25.35 -2.28 30.45
C ALA A 539 -26.28 -2.80 31.56
N GLU A 540 -27.38 -3.46 31.17
CA GLU A 540 -28.42 -3.91 32.10
C GLU A 540 -27.90 -4.90 33.15
N GLU A 541 -27.20 -5.92 32.69
CA GLU A 541 -26.74 -7.03 33.53
C GLU A 541 -25.71 -6.56 34.57
N LEU A 542 -24.74 -5.73 34.12
CA LEU A 542 -23.75 -5.09 35.00
C LEU A 542 -24.42 -4.24 36.10
N TYR A 543 -25.39 -3.39 35.75
CA TYR A 543 -26.10 -2.58 36.75
C TYR A 543 -26.95 -3.44 37.69
N SER A 544 -27.53 -4.54 37.20
CA SER A 544 -28.27 -5.50 38.01
C SER A 544 -27.35 -6.21 39.03
N HIS A 545 -26.20 -6.71 38.59
CA HIS A 545 -25.17 -7.32 39.44
C HIS A 545 -24.63 -6.33 40.46
N ALA A 546 -24.30 -5.11 40.02
CA ALA A 546 -23.85 -4.06 40.90
C ALA A 546 -24.88 -3.76 41.99
N GLY A 547 -26.14 -3.55 41.62
CA GLY A 547 -27.20 -3.31 42.61
C GLY A 547 -27.29 -4.43 43.66
N ASP A 548 -27.16 -5.69 43.24
CA ASP A 548 -27.14 -6.84 44.14
C ASP A 548 -25.94 -6.83 45.09
N ILE A 549 -24.76 -6.49 44.58
CA ILE A 549 -23.53 -6.41 45.38
C ILE A 549 -23.57 -5.25 46.37
N TYR A 550 -24.05 -4.06 45.97
CA TYR A 550 -24.21 -2.92 46.88
C TYR A 550 -25.23 -3.22 47.98
N PHE A 551 -26.33 -3.91 47.64
CA PHE A 551 -27.35 -4.26 48.62
C PHE A 551 -26.77 -5.14 49.74
N TRP A 552 -26.01 -6.18 49.39
CA TRP A 552 -25.42 -7.09 50.38
C TRP A 552 -24.22 -6.50 51.15
N ASN A 553 -23.68 -5.37 50.70
CA ASN A 553 -22.72 -4.56 51.45
C ASN A 553 -23.37 -3.46 52.30
N GLY A 554 -24.71 -3.37 52.33
CA GLY A 554 -25.47 -2.42 53.15
C GLY A 554 -25.68 -1.03 52.52
N GLU A 555 -25.26 -0.83 51.27
CA GLU A 555 -25.48 0.40 50.50
C GLU A 555 -26.80 0.34 49.73
N HIS A 556 -27.92 0.30 50.47
CA HIS A 556 -29.24 0.04 49.89
C HIS A 556 -29.73 1.15 48.96
N GLU A 557 -29.39 2.42 49.22
CA GLU A 557 -29.76 3.54 48.34
C GLU A 557 -29.11 3.39 46.96
N LYS A 558 -27.80 3.17 46.94
CA LYS A 558 -27.04 2.97 45.70
C LYS A 558 -27.48 1.70 44.96
N ALA A 559 -27.84 0.64 45.69
CA ALA A 559 -28.42 -0.56 45.09
C ALA A 559 -29.70 -0.27 44.31
N VAL A 560 -30.62 0.53 44.88
CA VAL A 560 -31.86 0.92 44.20
C VAL A 560 -31.61 1.80 42.99
N GLU A 561 -30.65 2.74 43.08
CA GLU A 561 -30.25 3.57 41.94
C GLU A 561 -29.75 2.72 40.77
N LEU A 562 -28.86 1.76 41.04
CA LEU A 562 -28.32 0.85 40.02
C LEU A 562 -29.41 -0.06 39.43
N TRP A 563 -30.30 -0.61 40.25
CA TRP A 563 -31.45 -1.37 39.73
C TRP A 563 -32.41 -0.53 38.89
N GLN A 564 -32.55 0.77 39.18
CA GLN A 564 -33.34 1.70 38.34
C GLN A 564 -32.67 1.94 36.98
N GLN A 565 -31.34 2.07 36.95
CA GLN A 565 -30.58 2.16 35.70
C GLN A 565 -30.74 0.89 34.87
N ALA A 566 -30.59 -0.29 35.49
CA ALA A 566 -30.87 -1.57 34.83
C ALA A 566 -32.30 -1.64 34.28
N LEU A 567 -33.29 -1.24 35.09
CA LEU A 567 -34.71 -1.27 34.70
C LEU A 567 -35.03 -0.28 33.57
N SER A 568 -34.31 0.83 33.44
CA SER A 568 -34.49 1.75 32.31
C SER A 568 -34.05 1.15 30.97
N ILE A 569 -33.12 0.17 31.01
CA ILE A 569 -32.64 -0.55 29.83
C ILE A 569 -33.57 -1.72 29.52
N ALA A 570 -34.00 -2.47 30.55
CA ALA A 570 -34.95 -3.57 30.43
C ALA A 570 -36.26 -3.30 31.19
N PRO A 571 -37.16 -2.44 30.68
CA PRO A 571 -38.38 -2.03 31.38
C PRO A 571 -39.37 -3.17 31.63
N ASP A 572 -39.22 -4.30 30.94
CA ASP A 572 -40.07 -5.48 31.08
C ASP A 572 -39.52 -6.53 32.06
N ASN A 573 -38.34 -6.31 32.65
CA ASN A 573 -37.74 -7.23 33.61
C ASN A 573 -38.49 -7.21 34.96
N GLU A 574 -39.39 -8.18 35.16
CA GLU A 574 -40.22 -8.29 36.38
C GLU A 574 -39.41 -8.44 37.68
N LEU A 575 -38.23 -9.05 37.63
CA LEU A 575 -37.36 -9.16 38.80
C LEU A 575 -36.81 -7.79 39.21
N LEU A 576 -36.35 -6.99 38.23
CA LEU A 576 -35.89 -5.63 38.49
C LEU A 576 -37.02 -4.71 38.99
N LYS A 577 -38.23 -4.80 38.40
CA LYS A 577 -39.42 -4.07 38.90
C LYS A 577 -39.66 -4.35 40.38
N ARG A 578 -39.60 -5.62 40.78
CA ARG A 578 -39.77 -6.04 42.17
C ARG A 578 -38.64 -5.52 43.07
N LYS A 579 -37.37 -5.66 42.65
CA LYS A 579 -36.21 -5.17 43.41
C LYS A 579 -36.31 -3.66 43.67
N VAL A 580 -36.62 -2.86 42.66
CA VAL A 580 -36.81 -1.41 42.77
C VAL A 580 -38.01 -1.04 43.65
N ALA A 581 -39.17 -1.67 43.42
CA ALA A 581 -40.40 -1.34 44.14
C ALA A 581 -40.32 -1.67 45.65
N HIS A 582 -39.71 -2.80 45.99
CA HIS A 582 -39.59 -3.26 47.37
C HIS A 582 -38.27 -2.85 48.03
N LYS A 583 -37.34 -2.24 47.28
CA LYS A 583 -36.01 -1.83 47.74
C LYS A 583 -35.28 -2.98 48.45
N THR A 584 -35.39 -4.19 47.89
CA THR A 584 -34.84 -5.40 48.50
C THR A 584 -34.40 -6.41 47.45
N PHE A 585 -33.43 -7.23 47.81
CA PHE A 585 -32.96 -8.35 47.00
C PHE A 585 -33.94 -9.53 47.06
N PHE A 586 -34.12 -10.20 45.93
CA PHE A 586 -34.91 -11.44 45.82
C PHE A 586 -34.02 -12.59 45.39
N PHE A 587 -34.07 -13.71 46.13
CA PHE A 587 -33.48 -14.97 45.67
C PHE A 587 -34.27 -15.47 44.45
N LYS A 588 -33.56 -15.86 43.40
CA LYS A 588 -34.13 -16.65 42.31
C LYS A 588 -34.36 -18.08 42.77
#